data_AF-A0A179I8B4-F1
#
_entry.id   AF-A0A179I8B4-F1
#
_cell.length_a   1.000
_cell.length_b   1.000
_cell.length_c   1.000
_cell.angle_alpha   90.00
_cell.angle_beta   90.00
_cell.angle_gamma   90.00
#
_symmetry.space_group_name_H-M   'P 1'
#
loop_
_entity.id
_entity.type
_entity.pdbx_description
1 polymer ?
#
loop_
_entity_poly.entity_id
_entity_poly.type
_entity_poly.pdbx_seq_one_letter_code
_entity_poly.pdbx_strand_id
1 'polypeptide(L)'
;MANTSSASADYTKHAGSPFVRAVRWLHHLVNAVWVFAAYTLIPVFWLCSLLLGWLADLLLWPMLQLIQCSPVYPLIVDFGVEHRGWFLAFTMVPLSFAHSQYSRLYNLYSQAFLATPHLHDARVREVQQQVQSWNAAGRRRLMVTARPPWLSVSLRVETYKNTCEKIRVDLPNILEVNTENVTVRCEPMVNMGQITRHLVPMGYALAVMIEMDDLTVGGLLMGVGVEVSSHIHGFFSETVRACDVVLGDGSLVRCSRTEHADLFHALPWSHGTLGFLVAVDLKIVPIKPYVHITYIPCYSQDELQNKLTKLTHASNAPPLIEATIFSKDTAVIFTGEFSNGPPAGHIGGINDVGHIWKPWFYKHVESFLQHGRGEDWIPLRAYFHRHTRSIFWELPEVIPISVNWWYKYVFGWMGPPRIAYLKLSSAPAIREASVFKHVVQDIVVPLSHLKDAIEIYHDAFEVYPLLFYPVRIYKQPDGLQGALREPLNPRTSPETGSQYEMYFNLGVYGVPPKLKRRESWDAVKEVRRVEKFARDRRGYQLLYTDSFMTRTEFEEMFDHQLYRECRRKYNAIGAFPEIYDKVKSKYCPAEMTKEDA
;
A
#
# COMPACT_ATOMS: atom_id res chain seq x y z
N MET A 1 15.23 10.32 -59.19
CA MET A 1 15.60 11.15 -58.03
C MET A 1 14.35 11.79 -57.50
N ALA A 2 13.97 11.40 -56.28
CA ALA A 2 12.77 11.82 -55.59
C ALA A 2 12.90 13.27 -55.09
N ASN A 3 11.83 14.05 -55.24
CA ASN A 3 11.69 15.36 -54.61
C ASN A 3 10.61 15.23 -53.53
N THR A 4 11.05 15.33 -52.28
CA THR A 4 10.24 15.25 -51.05
C THR A 4 9.47 16.55 -50.85
N SER A 5 8.13 16.49 -50.91
CA SER A 5 7.27 17.59 -50.45
C SER A 5 7.05 17.48 -48.94
N SER A 6 7.42 18.54 -48.23
CA SER A 6 7.12 18.76 -46.82
C SER A 6 5.65 19.11 -46.65
N ALA A 7 4.85 18.21 -46.09
CA ALA A 7 3.52 18.54 -45.58
C ALA A 7 3.66 19.19 -44.19
N SER A 8 3.83 20.51 -44.15
CA SER A 8 3.61 21.29 -42.92
C SER A 8 2.11 21.34 -42.67
N ALA A 9 1.63 20.59 -41.67
CA ALA A 9 0.26 20.70 -41.22
C ALA A 9 0.04 22.07 -40.55
N ASP A 10 -0.86 22.86 -41.13
CA ASP A 10 -1.32 24.14 -40.60
C ASP A 10 -2.22 23.92 -39.37
N TYR A 11 -1.70 24.29 -38.19
CA TYR A 11 -2.36 24.09 -36.89
C TYR A 11 -3.50 25.08 -36.60
N THR A 12 -3.82 26.00 -37.51
CA THR A 12 -4.88 27.00 -37.28
C THR A 12 -6.30 26.50 -37.59
N LYS A 13 -6.45 25.28 -38.13
CA LYS A 13 -7.76 24.69 -38.49
C LYS A 13 -8.54 24.03 -37.34
N HIS A 14 -8.12 24.16 -36.09
CA HIS A 14 -8.85 23.65 -34.91
C HIS A 14 -9.37 24.76 -33.99
N ALA A 15 -10.09 25.73 -34.54
CA ALA A 15 -11.16 26.39 -33.81
C ALA A 15 -12.28 25.36 -33.55
N GLY A 16 -12.15 24.65 -32.42
CA GLY A 16 -12.99 23.50 -32.06
C GLY A 16 -14.50 23.81 -32.03
N SER A 17 -15.29 22.72 -31.94
CA SER A 17 -16.76 22.76 -31.90
C SER A 17 -17.29 23.76 -30.85
N PRO A 18 -18.56 24.22 -30.96
CA PRO A 18 -19.19 25.10 -29.98
C PRO A 18 -19.00 24.63 -28.51
N PHE A 19 -18.98 23.31 -28.31
CA PHE A 19 -18.67 22.68 -27.03
C PHE A 19 -17.25 23.01 -26.53
N VAL A 20 -16.22 22.92 -27.37
CA VAL A 20 -14.83 23.24 -27.01
C VAL A 20 -14.65 24.71 -26.64
N ARG A 21 -15.39 25.62 -27.31
CA ARG A 21 -15.41 27.05 -26.97
C ARG A 21 -16.11 27.33 -25.63
N ALA A 22 -17.24 26.67 -25.38
CA ALA A 22 -17.93 26.74 -24.09
C ALA A 22 -17.05 26.20 -22.94
N VAL A 23 -16.29 25.12 -23.18
CA VAL A 23 -15.34 24.55 -22.22
C VAL A 23 -14.16 25.48 -21.93
N ARG A 24 -13.57 26.13 -22.95
CA ARG A 24 -12.53 27.16 -22.72
C ARG A 24 -13.06 28.32 -21.90
N TRP A 25 -14.26 28.80 -22.21
CA TRP A 25 -14.89 29.88 -21.48
C TRP A 25 -15.16 29.49 -20.02
N LEU A 26 -15.67 28.29 -19.77
CA LEU A 26 -15.87 27.75 -18.42
C LEU A 26 -14.54 27.57 -17.68
N HIS A 27 -13.48 27.11 -18.34
CA HIS A 27 -12.14 26.99 -17.77
C HIS A 27 -11.57 28.36 -17.35
N HIS A 28 -11.72 29.39 -18.19
CA HIS A 28 -11.31 30.75 -17.83
C HIS A 28 -12.14 31.32 -16.68
N LEU A 29 -13.44 31.04 -16.64
CA LEU A 29 -14.32 31.46 -15.54
C LEU A 29 -13.90 30.78 -14.23
N VAL A 30 -13.68 29.46 -14.25
CA VAL A 30 -13.25 28.69 -13.07
C VAL A 30 -11.86 29.12 -12.63
N ASN A 31 -10.91 29.34 -13.54
CA ASN A 31 -9.59 29.88 -13.20
C ASN A 31 -9.69 31.30 -12.64
N ALA A 32 -10.55 32.16 -13.19
CA ALA A 32 -10.77 33.50 -12.65
C ALA A 32 -11.37 33.45 -11.24
N VAL A 33 -12.32 32.55 -10.99
CA VAL A 33 -12.89 32.31 -9.65
C VAL A 33 -11.83 31.72 -8.70
N TRP A 34 -10.98 30.80 -9.18
CA TRP A 34 -9.89 30.23 -8.39
C TRP A 34 -8.83 31.25 -8.04
N VAL A 35 -8.41 32.07 -9.01
CA VAL A 35 -7.49 33.20 -8.81
C VAL A 35 -8.13 34.18 -7.84
N PHE A 36 -9.39 34.59 -8.05
CA PHE A 36 -10.11 35.46 -7.13
C PHE A 36 -10.18 34.89 -5.72
N ALA A 37 -10.54 33.62 -5.56
CA ALA A 37 -10.55 32.92 -4.27
C ALA A 37 -9.13 32.85 -3.67
N ALA A 38 -8.11 32.61 -4.48
CA ALA A 38 -6.71 32.56 -4.02
C ALA A 38 -6.17 33.92 -3.58
N TYR A 39 -6.65 35.02 -4.16
CA TYR A 39 -6.21 36.36 -3.82
C TYR A 39 -7.12 37.09 -2.82
N THR A 40 -8.34 36.58 -2.55
CA THR A 40 -9.28 37.19 -1.60
C THR A 40 -9.64 36.28 -0.43
N LEU A 41 -10.10 35.05 -0.71
CA LEU A 41 -10.51 34.11 0.34
C LEU A 41 -9.32 33.51 1.07
N ILE A 42 -8.22 33.17 0.39
CA ILE A 42 -7.03 32.61 1.05
C ILE A 42 -6.41 33.62 2.03
N PRO A 43 -6.17 34.90 1.68
CA PRO A 43 -5.67 35.88 2.64
C PRO A 43 -6.62 36.10 3.81
N VAL A 44 -7.93 36.14 3.58
CA VAL A 44 -8.94 36.26 4.65
C VAL A 44 -8.93 35.02 5.55
N PHE A 45 -8.87 33.81 4.99
CA PHE A 45 -8.70 32.58 5.76
C PHE A 45 -7.38 32.57 6.53
N TRP A 46 -6.30 33.07 5.95
CA TRP A 46 -5.02 33.24 6.61
C TRP A 46 -5.11 34.22 7.78
N LEU A 47 -5.79 35.35 7.59
CA LEU A 47 -6.00 36.36 8.62
C LEU A 47 -6.89 35.83 9.74
N CYS A 48 -7.99 35.14 9.41
CA CYS A 48 -8.86 34.48 10.38
C CYS A 48 -8.13 33.35 11.11
N SER A 49 -7.30 32.57 10.42
CA SER A 49 -6.49 31.52 11.03
C SER A 49 -5.41 32.10 11.95
N LEU A 50 -4.77 33.20 11.56
CA LEU A 50 -3.84 33.95 12.42
C LEU A 50 -4.54 34.52 13.65
N LEU A 51 -5.74 35.11 13.49
CA LEU A 51 -6.55 35.63 14.59
C LEU A 51 -7.03 34.52 15.53
N LEU A 52 -7.52 33.40 14.98
CA LEU A 52 -7.94 32.22 15.75
C LEU A 52 -6.75 31.57 16.46
N GLY A 53 -5.59 31.49 15.79
CA GLY A 53 -4.35 31.02 16.38
C GLY A 53 -3.89 31.91 17.53
N TRP A 54 -3.90 33.23 17.33
CA TRP A 54 -3.57 34.19 18.38
C TRP A 54 -4.55 34.13 19.56
N LEU A 55 -5.85 34.03 19.30
CA LEU A 55 -6.87 33.80 20.34
C LEU A 55 -6.68 32.48 21.07
N ALA A 56 -6.30 31.41 20.36
CA ALA A 56 -5.99 30.12 20.97
C ALA A 56 -4.72 30.20 21.83
N ASP A 57 -3.67 30.87 21.37
CA ASP A 57 -2.44 31.04 22.13
C ASP A 57 -2.66 31.91 23.39
N LEU A 58 -3.61 32.84 23.35
CA LEU A 58 -3.90 33.75 24.47
C LEU A 58 -4.90 33.17 25.49
N LEU A 59 -5.85 32.33 25.03
CA LEU A 59 -6.92 31.79 25.87
C LEU A 59 -6.80 30.29 26.12
N LEU A 60 -6.58 29.50 25.06
CA LEU A 60 -6.56 28.04 25.12
C LEU A 60 -5.23 27.50 25.65
N TRP A 61 -4.10 28.04 25.21
CA TRP A 61 -2.78 27.54 25.59
C TRP A 61 -2.47 27.73 27.08
N PRO A 62 -2.75 28.89 27.71
CA PRO A 62 -2.56 29.06 29.15
C PRO A 62 -3.52 28.18 29.96
N MET A 63 -4.76 28.02 29.50
CA MET A 63 -5.70 27.06 30.10
C MET A 63 -5.21 25.61 29.99
N LEU A 64 -4.71 25.21 28.83
CA LEU A 64 -4.16 23.87 28.61
C LEU A 64 -2.95 23.62 29.50
N GLN A 65 -2.06 24.59 29.67
CA GLN A 65 -0.92 24.49 30.60
C GLN A 65 -1.39 24.39 32.06
N LEU A 66 -2.38 25.17 32.46
CA LEU A 66 -2.98 25.08 33.80
C LEU A 66 -3.65 23.72 34.03
N ILE A 67 -4.35 23.20 33.03
CA ILE A 67 -4.95 21.86 33.07
C ILE A 67 -3.84 20.82 33.18
N GLN A 68 -2.79 20.88 32.34
CA GLN A 68 -1.64 19.96 32.36
C GLN A 68 -0.92 19.90 33.70
N CYS A 69 -0.84 21.02 34.43
CA CYS A 69 -0.26 21.07 35.77
C CYS A 69 -1.24 20.60 36.87
N SER A 70 -2.50 20.31 36.54
CA SER A 70 -3.50 19.87 37.51
C SER A 70 -3.46 18.35 37.74
N PRO A 71 -3.84 17.87 38.94
CA PRO A 71 -3.99 16.44 39.22
C PRO A 71 -5.14 15.78 38.45
N VAL A 72 -5.97 16.57 37.74
CA VAL A 72 -7.07 16.08 36.90
C VAL A 72 -6.58 15.73 35.49
N TYR A 73 -5.42 16.23 35.07
CA TYR A 73 -4.89 15.95 33.73
C TYR A 73 -4.67 14.47 33.44
N PRO A 74 -4.05 13.67 34.34
CA PRO A 74 -3.94 12.22 34.11
C PRO A 74 -5.31 11.56 33.92
N LEU A 75 -6.33 11.95 34.70
CA LEU A 75 -7.70 11.45 34.58
C LEU A 75 -8.35 11.83 33.23
N ILE A 76 -8.13 13.05 32.74
CA ILE A 76 -8.62 13.50 31.43
C ILE A 76 -7.92 12.75 30.30
N VAL A 77 -6.61 12.51 30.43
CA VAL A 77 -5.82 11.74 29.46
C VAL A 77 -6.29 10.29 29.46
N ASP A 78 -6.45 9.66 30.62
CA ASP A 78 -6.94 8.29 30.75
C ASP A 78 -8.36 8.14 30.18
N PHE A 79 -9.26 9.08 30.50
CA PHE A 79 -10.60 9.14 29.91
C PHE A 79 -10.54 9.32 28.39
N GLY A 80 -9.67 10.18 27.87
CA GLY A 80 -9.47 10.39 26.43
C GLY A 80 -8.90 9.16 25.72
N VAL A 81 -8.05 8.39 26.39
CA VAL A 81 -7.48 7.12 25.88
C VAL A 81 -8.54 6.02 25.90
N GLU A 82 -9.31 5.91 26.98
CA GLU A 82 -10.39 4.92 27.15
C GLU A 82 -11.54 5.17 26.16
N HIS A 83 -11.91 6.44 25.95
CA HIS A 83 -12.96 6.84 25.01
C HIS A 83 -12.44 7.25 23.62
N ARG A 84 -11.17 6.95 23.30
CA ARG A 84 -10.55 7.31 22.03
C ARG A 84 -11.35 6.83 20.82
N GLY A 85 -11.93 5.62 20.89
CA GLY A 85 -12.76 5.08 19.81
C GLY A 85 -13.97 5.96 19.48
N TRP A 86 -14.61 6.55 20.50
CA TRP A 86 -15.71 7.50 20.31
C TRP A 86 -15.22 8.78 19.64
N PHE A 87 -14.11 9.35 20.13
CA PHE A 87 -13.51 10.54 19.52
C PHE A 87 -13.19 10.31 18.04
N LEU A 88 -12.53 9.19 17.71
CA LEU A 88 -12.17 8.86 16.32
C LEU A 88 -13.41 8.68 15.43
N ALA A 89 -14.45 8.02 15.94
CA ALA A 89 -15.69 7.83 15.18
C ALA A 89 -16.40 9.14 14.85
N PHE A 90 -16.52 10.07 15.81
CA PHE A 90 -17.26 11.31 15.63
C PHE A 90 -16.45 12.45 14.97
N THR A 91 -15.12 12.33 14.93
CA THR A 91 -14.25 13.38 14.35
C THR A 91 -13.48 12.88 13.12
N MET A 92 -12.63 11.86 13.30
CA MET A 92 -11.69 11.43 12.27
C MET A 92 -12.36 10.68 11.12
N VAL A 93 -13.44 9.94 11.36
CA VAL A 93 -14.21 9.27 10.28
C VAL A 93 -14.87 10.30 9.36
N PRO A 94 -15.68 11.27 9.84
CA PRO A 94 -16.22 12.34 8.98
C PRO A 94 -15.14 13.15 8.26
N LEU A 95 -14.05 13.49 8.94
CA LEU A 95 -12.95 14.26 8.34
C LEU A 95 -12.26 13.48 7.21
N SER A 96 -12.00 12.19 7.45
CA SER A 96 -11.45 11.28 6.44
C SER A 96 -12.36 11.15 5.23
N PHE A 97 -13.67 11.05 5.46
CA PHE A 97 -14.66 11.00 4.39
C PHE A 97 -14.70 12.30 3.58
N ALA A 98 -14.75 13.46 4.24
CA ALA A 98 -14.74 14.76 3.58
C ALA A 98 -13.49 14.94 2.70
N HIS A 99 -12.31 14.59 3.23
CA HIS A 99 -11.07 14.59 2.45
C HIS A 99 -11.15 13.62 1.27
N SER A 100 -11.67 12.40 1.47
CA SER A 100 -11.85 11.44 0.39
C SER A 100 -12.75 11.95 -0.74
N GLN A 101 -13.86 12.61 -0.39
CA GLN A 101 -14.75 13.22 -1.39
C GLN A 101 -14.06 14.39 -2.10
N TYR A 102 -13.33 15.23 -1.36
CA TYR A 102 -12.52 16.29 -1.94
C TYR A 102 -11.48 15.73 -2.91
N SER A 103 -10.66 14.75 -2.50
CA SER A 103 -9.67 14.12 -3.39
C SER A 103 -10.33 13.46 -4.60
N ARG A 104 -11.49 12.82 -4.43
CA ARG A 104 -12.24 12.22 -5.56
C ARG A 104 -12.71 13.29 -6.54
N LEU A 105 -13.30 14.37 -6.06
CA LEU A 105 -13.76 15.49 -6.89
C LEU A 105 -12.57 16.20 -7.55
N TYR A 106 -11.50 16.44 -6.80
CA TYR A 106 -10.26 17.00 -7.31
C TYR A 106 -9.65 16.10 -8.38
N ASN A 107 -9.61 14.78 -8.20
CA ASN A 107 -9.10 13.84 -9.18
C ASN A 107 -9.99 13.76 -10.42
N LEU A 108 -11.32 13.74 -10.26
CA LEU A 108 -12.25 13.77 -11.39
C LEU A 108 -12.13 15.08 -12.17
N TYR A 109 -12.07 16.21 -11.47
CA TYR A 109 -11.82 17.52 -12.07
C TYR A 109 -10.47 17.55 -12.76
N SER A 110 -9.44 17.04 -12.10
CA SER A 110 -8.09 16.97 -12.64
C SER A 110 -8.01 16.01 -13.81
N GLN A 111 -8.82 14.97 -13.89
CA GLN A 111 -8.87 14.04 -15.04
C GLN A 111 -9.72 14.59 -16.18
N ALA A 112 -10.79 15.35 -15.89
CA ALA A 112 -11.69 15.87 -16.90
C ALA A 112 -11.19 17.20 -17.51
N PHE A 113 -10.50 18.02 -16.72
CA PHE A 113 -10.16 19.41 -17.08
C PHE A 113 -8.68 19.76 -16.93
N LEU A 114 -7.98 19.15 -15.97
CA LEU A 114 -6.54 19.34 -15.81
C LEU A 114 -5.73 18.13 -16.30
N ALA A 115 -6.35 17.19 -17.03
CA ALA A 115 -5.70 15.93 -17.39
C ALA A 115 -4.58 16.29 -18.33
N THR A 116 -3.41 16.34 -17.72
CA THR A 116 -2.18 16.69 -18.38
C THR A 116 -1.23 15.50 -18.30
N PRO A 117 -1.64 14.26 -18.72
CA PRO A 117 -0.68 13.25 -19.12
C PRO A 117 0.40 13.83 -20.05
N HIS A 118 0.02 14.77 -20.94
CA HIS A 118 0.96 15.47 -21.81
C HIS A 118 1.95 16.42 -21.07
N LEU A 119 1.70 16.80 -19.81
CA LEU A 119 2.67 17.51 -18.97
C LEU A 119 3.52 16.56 -18.12
N HIS A 120 3.38 15.24 -18.29
CA HIS A 120 4.26 14.27 -17.63
C HIS A 120 5.73 14.65 -17.80
N ASP A 121 6.17 14.84 -19.05
CA ASP A 121 7.57 15.17 -19.36
C ASP A 121 8.02 16.49 -18.72
N ALA A 122 7.12 17.48 -18.63
CA ALA A 122 7.42 18.75 -17.96
C ALA A 122 7.64 18.54 -16.45
N ARG A 123 6.77 17.78 -15.79
CA ARG A 123 6.90 17.45 -14.36
C ARG A 123 8.10 16.55 -14.08
N VAL A 124 8.43 15.64 -14.98
CA VAL A 124 9.68 14.85 -14.90
C VAL A 124 10.90 15.77 -14.99
N ARG A 125 10.91 16.74 -15.92
CA ARG A 125 11.98 17.75 -15.98
C ARG A 125 12.12 18.56 -14.69
N GLU A 126 11.01 18.86 -13.99
CA GLU A 126 11.08 19.52 -12.68
C GLU A 126 11.75 18.63 -11.62
N VAL A 127 11.52 17.31 -11.64
CA VAL A 127 12.24 16.36 -10.77
C VAL A 127 13.73 16.36 -11.11
N GLN A 128 14.08 16.30 -12.40
CA GLN A 128 15.48 16.34 -12.84
C GLN A 128 16.17 17.65 -12.42
N GLN A 129 15.51 18.80 -12.58
CA GLN A 129 16.04 20.10 -12.18
C GLN A 129 16.28 20.20 -10.67
N GLN A 130 15.38 19.63 -9.84
CA GLN A 130 15.59 19.55 -8.38
C GLN A 130 16.82 18.70 -8.02
N VAL A 131 17.04 17.57 -8.71
CA VAL A 131 18.23 16.73 -8.48
C VAL A 131 19.50 17.42 -8.98
N GLN A 132 19.44 18.10 -10.12
CA GLN A 132 20.58 18.86 -10.66
C GLN A 132 20.96 20.04 -9.77
N SER A 133 19.99 20.77 -9.22
CA SER A 133 20.25 21.86 -8.28
C SER A 133 20.84 21.35 -6.97
N TRP A 134 20.36 20.21 -6.47
CA TRP A 134 20.93 19.51 -5.32
C TRP A 134 22.40 19.10 -5.57
N ASN A 135 22.70 18.58 -6.77
CA ASN A 135 24.07 18.25 -7.18
C ASN A 135 24.96 19.51 -7.22
N ALA A 136 24.48 20.59 -7.82
CA ALA A 136 25.19 21.87 -7.88
C ALA A 136 25.42 22.50 -6.49
N ALA A 137 24.54 22.23 -5.52
CA ALA A 137 24.69 22.66 -4.13
C ALA A 137 25.71 21.83 -3.32
N GLY A 138 26.35 20.83 -3.93
CA GLY A 138 27.42 20.03 -3.33
C GLY A 138 26.95 18.86 -2.48
N ARG A 139 25.74 18.31 -2.73
CA ARG A 139 25.25 17.07 -2.09
C ARG A 139 25.25 17.07 -0.55
N ARG A 140 24.88 18.19 0.06
CA ARG A 140 24.99 18.40 1.53
C ARG A 140 24.18 17.41 2.38
N ARG A 141 23.09 16.88 1.84
CA ARG A 141 22.16 15.95 2.50
C ARG A 141 21.71 14.89 1.51
N LEU A 142 21.40 13.69 1.98
CA LEU A 142 20.80 12.64 1.14
C LEU A 142 19.39 13.03 0.71
N MET A 143 18.97 12.63 -0.48
CA MET A 143 17.66 12.91 -1.04
C MET A 143 16.63 11.83 -0.67
N VAL A 144 15.39 12.27 -0.47
CA VAL A 144 14.19 11.42 -0.30
C VAL A 144 13.00 12.07 -1.00
N THR A 145 11.91 11.32 -1.20
CA THR A 145 10.68 11.93 -1.70
C THR A 145 10.10 12.89 -0.67
N ALA A 146 9.56 14.02 -1.14
CA ALA A 146 8.94 15.04 -0.30
C ALA A 146 7.62 14.58 0.34
N ARG A 147 7.09 13.41 -0.05
CA ARG A 147 5.87 12.82 0.51
C ARG A 147 6.00 12.71 2.04
N PRO A 148 5.16 13.40 2.83
CA PRO A 148 5.20 13.34 4.29
C PRO A 148 5.03 11.92 4.86
N PRO A 149 5.71 11.56 5.97
CA PRO A 149 5.55 10.27 6.66
C PRO A 149 4.11 9.92 7.06
N TRP A 150 3.30 10.92 7.42
CA TRP A 150 1.92 10.69 7.85
C TRP A 150 1.03 10.19 6.69
N LEU A 151 1.40 10.42 5.43
CA LEU A 151 0.71 9.86 4.27
C LEU A 151 1.15 8.43 3.92
N SER A 152 2.18 7.90 4.58
CA SER A 152 2.60 6.50 4.46
C SER A 152 1.56 5.60 5.12
N VAL A 153 1.37 4.39 4.62
CA VAL A 153 0.42 3.41 5.18
C VAL A 153 1.09 2.53 6.26
N SER A 154 2.43 2.53 6.34
CA SER A 154 3.21 1.82 7.37
C SER A 154 2.99 2.39 8.77
N LEU A 155 2.90 1.59 9.83
CA LEU A 155 2.82 2.13 11.21
C LEU A 155 4.15 2.69 11.73
N ARG A 156 5.27 2.39 11.05
CA ARG A 156 6.61 2.78 11.46
C ARG A 156 6.77 4.29 11.58
N VAL A 157 7.53 4.70 12.59
CA VAL A 157 7.97 6.09 12.78
C VAL A 157 9.17 6.40 11.86
N GLU A 158 8.90 6.99 10.69
CA GLU A 158 9.94 7.34 9.70
C GLU A 158 10.74 8.60 10.10
N THR A 159 11.77 8.46 10.94
CA THR A 159 12.63 9.59 11.39
C THR A 159 13.67 10.03 10.34
N TYR A 160 14.09 9.12 9.44
CA TYR A 160 15.16 9.38 8.46
C TYR A 160 14.90 10.59 7.56
N LYS A 161 13.63 10.96 7.30
CA LYS A 161 13.28 12.10 6.43
C LYS A 161 13.62 13.46 7.03
N ASN A 162 13.85 13.55 8.34
CA ASN A 162 14.11 14.82 9.01
C ASN A 162 15.48 15.42 8.64
N THR A 163 16.43 14.56 8.28
CA THR A 163 17.81 14.93 7.93
C THR A 163 18.09 14.92 6.43
N CYS A 164 17.07 14.64 5.61
CA CYS A 164 17.20 14.49 4.15
C CYS A 164 16.66 15.71 3.38
N GLU A 165 17.18 15.90 2.17
CA GLU A 165 16.64 16.81 1.17
C GLU A 165 15.35 16.22 0.56
N LYS A 166 14.32 17.05 0.40
CA LYS A 166 12.98 16.60 0.01
C LYS A 166 12.72 16.94 -1.46
N ILE A 167 12.76 15.94 -2.32
CA ILE A 167 12.48 16.09 -3.75
C ILE A 167 11.00 15.86 -4.02
N ARG A 168 10.33 16.84 -4.62
CA ARG A 168 8.90 16.74 -4.97
C ARG A 168 8.75 15.87 -6.21
N VAL A 169 7.97 14.81 -6.07
CA VAL A 169 7.65 13.84 -7.14
C VAL A 169 6.13 13.71 -7.21
N ASP A 170 5.45 14.82 -7.48
CA ASP A 170 3.99 14.94 -7.46
C ASP A 170 3.40 14.45 -8.80
N LEU A 171 3.40 13.13 -8.97
CA LEU A 171 3.03 12.44 -10.20
C LEU A 171 1.88 11.43 -9.95
N PRO A 172 0.60 11.86 -9.98
CA PRO A 172 -0.57 11.03 -9.63
C PRO A 172 -1.47 10.62 -10.82
N ASN A 173 -0.99 10.70 -12.07
CA ASN A 173 -1.80 10.48 -13.26
C ASN A 173 -1.62 9.09 -13.89
N ILE A 174 -2.72 8.52 -14.37
CA ILE A 174 -2.70 7.43 -15.36
C ILE A 174 -2.40 8.08 -16.71
N LEU A 175 -1.38 7.60 -17.41
CA LEU A 175 -0.87 8.22 -18.62
C LEU A 175 -1.48 7.62 -19.87
N GLU A 176 -1.55 6.30 -19.94
CA GLU A 176 -2.04 5.57 -21.11
C GLU A 176 -2.57 4.18 -20.72
N VAL A 177 -3.62 3.72 -21.38
CA VAL A 177 -4.07 2.32 -21.34
C VAL A 177 -3.99 1.76 -22.75
N ASN A 178 -3.16 0.76 -22.95
CA ASN A 178 -2.98 0.08 -24.24
C ASN A 178 -3.57 -1.32 -24.16
N THR A 179 -4.76 -1.50 -24.73
CA THR A 179 -5.49 -2.79 -24.71
C THR A 179 -4.91 -3.83 -25.66
N GLU A 180 -4.16 -3.42 -26.68
CA GLU A 180 -3.49 -4.33 -27.63
C GLU A 180 -2.27 -4.98 -26.97
N ASN A 181 -1.43 -4.17 -26.32
CA ASN A 181 -0.26 -4.63 -25.58
C ASN A 181 -0.60 -5.12 -24.17
N VAL A 182 -1.86 -4.96 -23.75
CA VAL A 182 -2.39 -5.34 -22.44
C VAL A 182 -1.55 -4.71 -21.31
N THR A 183 -1.35 -3.39 -21.42
CA THR A 183 -0.60 -2.58 -20.45
C THR A 183 -1.32 -1.31 -20.03
N VAL A 184 -1.01 -0.83 -18.82
CA VAL A 184 -1.34 0.51 -18.35
C VAL A 184 -0.05 1.22 -17.96
N ARG A 185 0.18 2.40 -18.50
CA ARG A 185 1.26 3.29 -18.11
C ARG A 185 0.75 4.32 -17.13
N CYS A 186 1.40 4.45 -15.99
CA CYS A 186 0.97 5.36 -14.94
C CYS A 186 2.14 5.93 -14.13
N GLU A 187 1.85 7.04 -13.45
CA GLU A 187 2.77 7.71 -12.55
C GLU A 187 2.78 7.07 -11.14
N PRO A 188 3.89 7.20 -10.37
CA PRO A 188 4.10 6.46 -9.12
C PRO A 188 3.09 6.75 -8.01
N MET A 189 2.43 7.92 -7.98
CA MET A 189 1.45 8.27 -6.95
C MET A 189 0.03 7.85 -7.29
N VAL A 190 -0.20 7.22 -8.46
CA VAL A 190 -1.49 6.60 -8.75
C VAL A 190 -1.75 5.50 -7.73
N ASN A 191 -2.94 5.50 -7.12
CA ASN A 191 -3.35 4.50 -6.14
C ASN A 191 -4.31 3.44 -6.71
N MET A 192 -4.49 2.34 -5.98
CA MET A 192 -5.36 1.22 -6.39
C MET A 192 -6.82 1.63 -6.61
N GLY A 193 -7.29 2.61 -5.83
CA GLY A 193 -8.63 3.17 -6.02
C GLY A 193 -8.80 3.87 -7.35
N GLN A 194 -7.80 4.65 -7.79
CA GLN A 194 -7.76 5.27 -9.11
C GLN A 194 -7.65 4.23 -10.21
N ILE A 195 -6.74 3.25 -10.08
CA ILE A 195 -6.55 2.16 -11.03
C ILE A 195 -7.86 1.40 -11.28
N THR A 196 -8.50 0.90 -10.22
CA THR A 196 -9.75 0.13 -10.37
C THR A 196 -10.88 0.97 -10.93
N ARG A 197 -10.98 2.26 -10.57
CA ARG A 197 -12.01 3.15 -11.11
C ARG A 197 -11.82 3.42 -12.60
N HIS A 198 -10.58 3.38 -13.09
CA HIS A 198 -10.25 3.60 -14.48
C HIS A 198 -10.33 2.33 -15.32
N LEU A 199 -9.73 1.22 -14.87
CA LEU A 199 -9.62 -0.02 -15.65
C LEU A 199 -10.86 -0.91 -15.59
N VAL A 200 -11.54 -1.01 -14.44
CA VAL A 200 -12.67 -1.95 -14.28
C VAL A 200 -13.81 -1.66 -15.26
N PRO A 201 -14.23 -0.40 -15.48
CA PRO A 201 -15.23 -0.08 -16.50
C PRO A 201 -14.82 -0.44 -17.93
N MET A 202 -13.51 -0.52 -18.20
CA MET A 202 -12.96 -0.93 -19.50
C MET A 202 -12.85 -2.46 -19.65
N GLY A 203 -13.22 -3.23 -18.62
CA GLY A 203 -13.09 -4.68 -18.62
C GLY A 203 -11.68 -5.19 -18.30
N TYR A 204 -10.84 -4.37 -17.63
CA TYR A 204 -9.48 -4.74 -17.23
C TYR A 204 -9.21 -4.53 -15.74
N ALA A 205 -8.23 -5.27 -15.21
CA ALA A 205 -7.60 -5.01 -13.91
C ALA A 205 -6.08 -5.21 -14.02
N LEU A 206 -5.32 -4.80 -13.00
CA LEU A 206 -3.90 -5.19 -12.94
C LEU A 206 -3.78 -6.71 -12.78
N ALA A 207 -2.73 -7.31 -13.35
CA ALA A 207 -2.48 -8.75 -13.18
C ALA A 207 -2.35 -9.14 -11.69
N VAL A 208 -1.68 -8.30 -10.89
CA VAL A 208 -1.70 -8.36 -9.42
C VAL A 208 -2.40 -7.10 -8.91
N MET A 209 -3.67 -7.27 -8.53
CA MET A 209 -4.50 -6.19 -8.01
C MET A 209 -4.38 -6.14 -6.48
N ILE A 210 -3.98 -4.99 -5.94
CA ILE A 210 -3.82 -4.79 -4.49
C ILE A 210 -5.12 -4.36 -3.81
N GLU A 211 -5.46 -4.96 -2.67
CA GLU A 211 -6.85 -4.98 -2.17
C GLU A 211 -7.22 -3.82 -1.22
N MET A 212 -6.41 -2.76 -1.27
CA MET A 212 -6.58 -1.54 -0.49
C MET A 212 -6.43 -0.27 -1.34
N ASP A 213 -7.45 0.59 -1.30
CA ASP A 213 -7.60 1.77 -2.16
C ASP A 213 -6.39 2.73 -2.12
N ASP A 214 -5.82 2.98 -0.94
CA ASP A 214 -4.85 4.05 -0.69
C ASP A 214 -3.38 3.69 -1.03
N LEU A 215 -3.12 2.44 -1.42
CA LEU A 215 -1.77 2.00 -1.79
C LEU A 215 -1.38 2.51 -3.18
N THR A 216 -0.20 3.11 -3.28
CA THR A 216 0.33 3.74 -4.50
C THR A 216 1.20 2.78 -5.30
N VAL A 217 1.13 2.83 -6.64
CA VAL A 217 1.91 2.01 -7.57
C VAL A 217 3.40 2.03 -7.25
N GLY A 218 3.98 3.21 -7.03
CA GLY A 218 5.42 3.33 -6.74
C GLY A 218 5.82 2.71 -5.41
N GLY A 219 4.94 2.76 -4.40
CA GLY A 219 5.16 2.12 -3.11
C GLY A 219 5.14 0.60 -3.20
N LEU A 220 4.24 0.05 -4.00
CA LEU A 220 4.09 -1.39 -4.21
C LEU A 220 5.22 -1.99 -5.05
N LEU A 221 5.66 -1.25 -6.08
CA LEU A 221 6.81 -1.65 -6.89
C LEU A 221 8.11 -1.63 -6.09
N MET A 222 8.40 -0.51 -5.42
CA MET A 222 9.70 -0.33 -4.73
C MET A 222 9.75 -0.96 -3.34
N GLY A 223 8.59 -1.26 -2.75
CA GLY A 223 8.47 -2.01 -1.50
C GLY A 223 8.07 -3.44 -1.79
N VAL A 224 6.80 -3.75 -1.60
CA VAL A 224 6.22 -5.07 -1.80
C VAL A 224 4.75 -4.93 -2.20
N GLY A 225 4.27 -5.87 -3.02
CA GLY A 225 2.85 -6.02 -3.32
C GLY A 225 2.53 -7.49 -3.57
N VAL A 226 1.68 -8.07 -2.74
CA VAL A 226 1.29 -9.49 -2.77
C VAL A 226 -0.17 -9.61 -2.39
N GLU A 227 -0.94 -10.39 -3.17
CA GLU A 227 -2.37 -10.59 -2.96
C GLU A 227 -2.86 -11.88 -3.66
N VAL A 228 -4.18 -12.03 -3.78
CA VAL A 228 -4.93 -13.16 -4.33
C VAL A 228 -4.46 -13.76 -5.66
N SER A 229 -3.79 -13.04 -6.54
CA SER A 229 -3.31 -13.56 -7.85
C SER A 229 -1.79 -13.78 -7.88
N SER A 230 -1.10 -13.55 -6.77
CA SER A 230 0.34 -13.68 -6.66
C SER A 230 0.85 -15.12 -6.77
N HIS A 231 0.01 -16.13 -6.56
CA HIS A 231 0.35 -17.53 -6.82
C HIS A 231 0.44 -17.85 -8.32
N ILE A 232 -0.03 -16.96 -9.19
CA ILE A 232 0.13 -17.07 -10.65
C ILE A 232 1.21 -16.10 -11.12
N HIS A 233 1.15 -14.85 -10.67
CA HIS A 233 1.95 -13.77 -11.22
C HIS A 233 3.19 -13.40 -10.39
N GLY A 234 3.33 -13.91 -9.17
CA GLY A 234 4.36 -13.49 -8.21
C GLY A 234 4.02 -12.16 -7.54
N PHE A 235 5.04 -11.46 -7.07
CA PHE A 235 4.88 -10.11 -6.52
C PHE A 235 4.40 -9.12 -7.61
N PHE A 236 3.82 -8.00 -7.17
CA PHE A 236 3.42 -6.88 -8.02
C PHE A 236 4.54 -6.46 -8.99
N SER A 237 5.79 -6.46 -8.53
CA SER A 237 6.98 -6.13 -9.33
C SER A 237 7.16 -7.03 -10.55
N GLU A 238 6.75 -8.30 -10.49
CA GLU A 238 6.88 -9.24 -11.61
C GLU A 238 5.95 -8.93 -12.78
N THR A 239 4.88 -8.16 -12.52
CA THR A 239 3.92 -7.71 -13.53
C THR A 239 4.33 -6.43 -14.25
N VAL A 240 5.42 -5.81 -13.81
CA VAL A 240 5.95 -4.59 -14.41
C VAL A 240 6.68 -4.93 -15.71
N ARG A 241 6.50 -4.09 -16.72
CA ARG A 241 7.12 -4.23 -18.05
C ARG A 241 8.30 -3.30 -18.22
N ALA A 242 8.17 -2.06 -17.75
CA ALA A 242 9.23 -1.06 -17.78
C ALA A 242 8.96 0.02 -16.74
N CYS A 243 10.01 0.75 -16.38
CA CYS A 243 9.99 1.88 -15.46
C CYS A 243 10.84 3.01 -16.01
N ASP A 244 10.46 4.24 -15.70
CA ASP A 244 11.31 5.41 -15.92
C ASP A 244 11.74 5.97 -14.56
N VAL A 245 13.03 6.25 -14.42
CA VAL A 245 13.68 6.60 -13.16
C VAL A 245 14.60 7.80 -13.35
N VAL A 246 14.44 8.83 -12.51
CA VAL A 246 15.41 9.92 -12.39
C VAL A 246 16.50 9.51 -11.40
N LEU A 247 17.74 9.41 -11.87
CA LEU A 247 18.89 8.94 -11.11
C LEU A 247 19.49 10.03 -10.20
N GLY A 248 20.49 9.67 -9.39
CA GLY A 248 21.14 10.58 -8.44
C GLY A 248 21.90 11.76 -9.09
N ASP A 249 22.26 11.64 -10.37
CA ASP A 249 22.84 12.72 -11.18
C ASP A 249 21.81 13.59 -11.91
N GLY A 250 20.51 13.24 -11.82
CA GLY A 250 19.41 13.93 -12.48
C GLY A 250 19.14 13.47 -13.91
N SER A 251 19.87 12.47 -14.42
CA SER A 251 19.54 11.82 -15.69
C SER A 251 18.25 11.00 -15.58
N LEU A 252 17.48 10.95 -16.67
CA LEU A 252 16.29 10.11 -16.79
C LEU A 252 16.66 8.84 -17.54
N VAL A 253 16.42 7.69 -16.94
CA VAL A 253 16.69 6.37 -17.53
C VAL A 253 15.40 5.56 -17.58
N ARG A 254 15.17 4.91 -18.72
CA ARG A 254 14.15 3.87 -18.86
C ARG A 254 14.80 2.52 -18.59
N CYS A 255 14.17 1.67 -17.80
CA CYS A 255 14.64 0.31 -17.55
C CYS A 255 13.53 -0.73 -17.74
N SER A 256 13.89 -1.87 -18.30
CA SER A 256 13.04 -3.02 -18.60
C SER A 256 13.89 -4.30 -18.56
N ARG A 257 13.30 -5.45 -18.87
CA ARG A 257 14.06 -6.72 -18.96
C ARG A 257 15.15 -6.73 -20.04
N THR A 258 15.11 -5.81 -21.01
CA THR A 258 16.06 -5.73 -22.13
C THR A 258 16.85 -4.43 -22.19
N GLU A 259 16.50 -3.43 -21.39
CA GLU A 259 17.12 -2.11 -21.36
C GLU A 259 17.44 -1.76 -19.92
N HIS A 260 18.71 -1.47 -19.57
CA HIS A 260 19.13 -1.26 -18.17
C HIS A 260 18.58 -2.34 -17.21
N ALA A 261 18.69 -3.60 -17.62
CA ALA A 261 18.08 -4.75 -16.94
C ALA A 261 18.55 -4.90 -15.50
N ASP A 262 19.82 -4.60 -15.23
CA ASP A 262 20.37 -4.57 -13.87
C ASP A 262 19.60 -3.61 -12.96
N LEU A 263 19.35 -2.38 -13.40
CA LEU A 263 18.51 -1.43 -12.65
C LEU A 263 17.09 -1.97 -12.49
N PHE A 264 16.47 -2.45 -13.57
CA PHE A 264 15.10 -2.96 -13.56
C PHE A 264 14.90 -4.05 -12.50
N HIS A 265 15.83 -5.01 -12.44
CA HIS A 265 15.79 -6.11 -11.47
C HIS A 265 16.20 -5.68 -10.05
N ALA A 266 16.96 -4.60 -9.89
CA ALA A 266 17.34 -4.06 -8.58
C ALA A 266 16.31 -3.10 -7.97
N LEU A 267 15.35 -2.59 -8.75
CA LEU A 267 14.33 -1.64 -8.28
C LEU A 267 13.38 -2.22 -7.22
N PRO A 268 12.82 -3.44 -7.36
CA PRO A 268 11.96 -4.04 -6.35
C PRO A 268 12.67 -4.14 -5.00
N TRP A 269 11.95 -3.90 -3.90
CA TRP A 269 12.50 -3.87 -2.54
C TRP A 269 13.60 -2.82 -2.28
N SER A 270 13.93 -1.95 -3.25
CA SER A 270 14.92 -0.89 -3.04
C SER A 270 14.40 0.27 -2.19
N HIS A 271 13.09 0.33 -1.93
CA HIS A 271 12.42 1.44 -1.26
C HIS A 271 12.75 2.81 -1.89
N GLY A 272 13.03 2.88 -3.19
CA GLY A 272 13.37 4.14 -3.88
C GLY A 272 14.72 4.70 -3.46
N THR A 273 15.69 3.83 -3.18
CA THR A 273 17.08 4.20 -2.83
C THR A 273 18.05 4.10 -4.01
N LEU A 274 17.55 3.78 -5.20
CA LEU A 274 18.31 3.75 -6.46
C LEU A 274 17.97 4.92 -7.39
N GLY A 275 16.90 5.65 -7.11
CA GLY A 275 16.42 6.76 -7.94
C GLY A 275 14.95 7.10 -7.66
N PHE A 276 14.47 8.17 -8.27
CA PHE A 276 13.07 8.58 -8.22
C PHE A 276 12.31 7.96 -9.37
N LEU A 277 11.42 7.02 -9.07
CA LEU A 277 10.48 6.48 -10.04
C LEU A 277 9.55 7.59 -10.53
N VAL A 278 9.36 7.71 -11.84
CA VAL A 278 8.48 8.73 -12.44
C VAL A 278 7.39 8.16 -13.33
N ALA A 279 7.60 6.97 -13.93
CA ALA A 279 6.56 6.25 -14.67
C ALA A 279 6.75 4.73 -14.56
N VAL A 280 5.66 3.98 -14.70
CA VAL A 280 5.64 2.51 -14.70
C VAL A 280 4.66 2.01 -15.74
N ASP A 281 5.09 1.02 -16.53
CA ASP A 281 4.24 0.25 -17.42
C ASP A 281 3.88 -1.08 -16.73
N LEU A 282 2.60 -1.30 -16.45
CA LEU A 282 2.08 -2.46 -15.72
C LEU A 282 1.26 -3.36 -16.64
N LYS A 283 1.37 -4.68 -16.46
CA LYS A 283 0.51 -5.66 -17.13
C LYS A 283 -0.93 -5.59 -16.60
N ILE A 284 -1.89 -5.50 -17.50
CA ILE A 284 -3.33 -5.66 -17.18
C ILE A 284 -3.83 -7.03 -17.62
N VAL A 285 -5.01 -7.43 -17.16
CA VAL A 285 -5.68 -8.68 -17.54
C VAL A 285 -7.16 -8.42 -17.77
N PRO A 286 -7.81 -9.14 -18.71
CA PRO A 286 -9.25 -9.06 -18.89
C PRO A 286 -9.97 -9.62 -17.65
N ILE A 287 -11.10 -9.02 -17.30
CA ILE A 287 -11.91 -9.34 -16.13
C ILE A 287 -13.39 -9.44 -16.51
N LYS A 288 -14.21 -9.91 -15.57
CA LYS A 288 -15.67 -9.89 -15.67
C LYS A 288 -16.29 -9.12 -14.49
N PRO A 289 -17.56 -8.69 -14.58
CA PRO A 289 -18.16 -7.80 -13.58
C PRO A 289 -18.26 -8.34 -12.15
N TYR A 290 -18.20 -9.67 -11.98
CA TYR A 290 -18.28 -10.33 -10.68
C TYR A 290 -17.09 -11.28 -10.47
N VAL A 291 -16.87 -11.64 -9.21
CA VAL A 291 -16.06 -12.80 -8.83
C VAL A 291 -16.99 -13.83 -8.20
N HIS A 292 -17.00 -15.04 -8.74
CA HIS A 292 -17.60 -16.22 -8.09
C HIS A 292 -16.58 -16.76 -7.10
N ILE A 293 -16.93 -16.73 -5.81
CA ILE A 293 -16.09 -17.15 -4.71
C ILE A 293 -16.60 -18.48 -4.17
N THR A 294 -15.70 -19.42 -3.94
CA THR A 294 -15.98 -20.68 -3.24
C THR A 294 -15.22 -20.70 -1.92
N TYR A 295 -15.93 -20.87 -0.81
CA TYR A 295 -15.37 -20.95 0.54
C TYR A 295 -15.20 -22.40 0.98
N ILE A 296 -14.02 -22.70 1.53
CA ILE A 296 -13.57 -24.04 1.88
C ILE A 296 -13.03 -23.99 3.32
N PRO A 297 -13.86 -24.30 4.34
CA PRO A 297 -13.37 -24.39 5.71
C PRO A 297 -12.38 -25.54 5.85
N CYS A 298 -11.45 -25.37 6.77
CA CYS A 298 -10.42 -26.32 7.19
C CYS A 298 -10.40 -26.36 8.72
N TYR A 299 -10.27 -27.56 9.29
CA TYR A 299 -10.33 -27.79 10.74
C TYR A 299 -9.05 -28.44 11.30
N SER A 300 -7.98 -28.44 10.52
CA SER A 300 -6.62 -28.74 10.98
C SER A 300 -5.59 -28.06 10.08
N GLN A 301 -4.37 -27.88 10.61
CA GLN A 301 -3.25 -27.36 9.83
C GLN A 301 -2.86 -28.27 8.66
N ASP A 302 -2.96 -29.60 8.83
CA ASP A 302 -2.68 -30.56 7.77
C ASP A 302 -3.68 -30.45 6.62
N GLU A 303 -4.97 -30.29 6.94
CA GLU A 303 -5.99 -30.07 5.92
C GLU A 303 -5.74 -28.77 5.14
N LEU A 304 -5.42 -27.68 5.86
CA LEU A 304 -5.11 -26.38 5.27
C LEU A 304 -3.91 -26.47 4.32
N GLN A 305 -2.78 -27.01 4.79
CA GLN A 305 -1.56 -27.21 4.01
C GLN A 305 -1.85 -28.04 2.75
N ASN A 306 -2.48 -29.20 2.90
CA ASN A 306 -2.73 -30.11 1.79
C ASN A 306 -3.62 -29.48 0.71
N LYS A 307 -4.68 -28.78 1.12
CA LYS A 307 -5.59 -28.09 0.18
C LYS A 307 -4.89 -26.93 -0.52
N LEU A 308 -4.18 -26.07 0.20
CA LEU A 308 -3.44 -24.94 -0.40
C LEU A 308 -2.36 -25.42 -1.36
N THR A 309 -1.58 -26.43 -0.97
CA THR A 309 -0.57 -27.05 -1.85
C THR A 309 -1.22 -27.62 -3.10
N LYS A 310 -2.36 -28.31 -2.99
CA LYS A 310 -3.07 -28.84 -4.16
C LYS A 310 -3.61 -27.73 -5.07
N LEU A 311 -4.24 -26.70 -4.51
CA LEU A 311 -4.84 -25.59 -5.27
C LEU A 311 -3.78 -24.75 -5.99
N THR A 312 -2.71 -24.38 -5.29
CA THR A 312 -1.65 -23.52 -5.84
C THR A 312 -0.75 -24.23 -6.85
N HIS A 313 -0.69 -25.56 -6.81
CA HIS A 313 0.10 -26.38 -7.72
C HIS A 313 -0.70 -27.04 -8.85
N ALA A 314 -2.01 -26.84 -8.89
CA ALA A 314 -2.84 -27.32 -9.98
C ALA A 314 -2.44 -26.64 -11.31
N SER A 315 -2.47 -27.40 -12.41
CA SER A 315 -2.23 -26.84 -13.74
C SER A 315 -3.30 -25.81 -14.13
N ASN A 316 -4.52 -25.98 -13.62
CA ASN A 316 -5.65 -25.05 -13.76
C ASN A 316 -5.99 -24.39 -12.42
N ALA A 317 -4.98 -23.84 -11.74
CA ALA A 317 -5.18 -23.13 -10.48
C ALA A 317 -6.23 -22.01 -10.63
N PRO A 318 -7.14 -21.83 -9.67
CA PRO A 318 -8.09 -20.71 -9.69
C PRO A 318 -7.37 -19.36 -9.84
N PRO A 319 -7.92 -18.38 -10.57
CA PRO A 319 -7.29 -17.08 -10.78
C PRO A 319 -6.98 -16.31 -9.49
N LEU A 320 -7.77 -16.53 -8.45
CA LEU A 320 -7.69 -15.84 -7.16
C LEU A 320 -7.69 -16.87 -6.02
N ILE A 321 -6.74 -16.79 -5.09
CA ILE A 321 -6.65 -17.65 -3.90
C ILE A 321 -6.23 -16.82 -2.68
N GLU A 322 -6.98 -16.92 -1.59
CA GLU A 322 -6.62 -16.41 -0.27
C GLU A 322 -7.04 -17.42 0.80
N ALA A 323 -6.46 -17.31 1.98
CA ALA A 323 -7.04 -17.91 3.17
C ALA A 323 -7.06 -16.90 4.33
N THR A 324 -8.05 -17.06 5.21
CA THR A 324 -8.07 -16.39 6.51
C THR A 324 -8.01 -17.45 7.59
N ILE A 325 -7.00 -17.36 8.46
CA ILE A 325 -6.77 -18.33 9.54
C ILE A 325 -7.34 -17.74 10.83
N PHE A 326 -8.34 -18.39 11.42
CA PHE A 326 -9.10 -17.86 12.57
C PHE A 326 -8.64 -18.40 13.92
N SER A 327 -7.92 -19.53 13.91
CA SER A 327 -7.27 -20.08 15.10
C SER A 327 -6.07 -20.93 14.67
N LYS A 328 -5.42 -21.58 15.63
CA LYS A 328 -4.32 -22.51 15.36
C LYS A 328 -4.72 -23.65 14.41
N ASP A 329 -5.98 -24.07 14.46
CA ASP A 329 -6.47 -25.26 13.75
C ASP A 329 -7.55 -24.95 12.71
N THR A 330 -8.16 -23.77 12.76
CA THR A 330 -9.30 -23.42 11.89
C THR A 330 -8.95 -22.31 10.91
N ALA A 331 -9.24 -22.54 9.63
CA ALA A 331 -9.06 -21.56 8.57
C ALA A 331 -10.14 -21.70 7.51
N VAL A 332 -10.34 -20.67 6.70
CA VAL A 332 -11.19 -20.73 5.51
C VAL A 332 -10.34 -20.32 4.32
N ILE A 333 -10.16 -21.25 3.39
CA ILE A 333 -9.60 -20.96 2.07
C ILE A 333 -10.74 -20.47 1.20
N PHE A 334 -10.51 -19.45 0.38
CA PHE A 334 -11.47 -19.09 -0.65
C PHE A 334 -10.79 -18.82 -1.99
N THR A 335 -11.42 -19.34 -3.03
CA THR A 335 -10.93 -19.29 -4.41
C THR A 335 -11.91 -18.50 -5.25
N GLY A 336 -11.41 -17.66 -6.15
CA GLY A 336 -12.22 -16.78 -6.97
C GLY A 336 -12.03 -16.98 -8.47
N GLU A 337 -13.15 -16.97 -9.20
CA GLU A 337 -13.20 -16.97 -10.66
C GLU A 337 -13.94 -15.74 -11.20
N PHE A 338 -13.42 -15.11 -12.27
CA PHE A 338 -14.12 -14.01 -12.92
C PHE A 338 -15.40 -14.50 -13.60
N SER A 339 -16.54 -13.94 -13.22
CA SER A 339 -17.88 -14.33 -13.66
C SER A 339 -18.70 -13.15 -14.19
N ASN A 340 -19.64 -13.44 -15.11
CA ASN A 340 -20.64 -12.47 -15.58
C ASN A 340 -21.79 -12.25 -14.56
N GLY A 341 -21.79 -13.00 -13.46
CA GLY A 341 -22.83 -12.99 -12.44
C GLY A 341 -23.31 -14.41 -12.12
N PRO A 342 -24.27 -14.55 -11.19
CA PRO A 342 -24.87 -15.85 -10.89
C PRO A 342 -25.68 -16.38 -12.09
N PRO A 343 -25.82 -17.71 -12.23
CA PRO A 343 -26.73 -18.32 -13.20
C PRO A 343 -28.17 -17.82 -13.02
N ALA A 344 -28.96 -17.87 -14.10
CA ALA A 344 -30.38 -17.52 -14.06
C ALA A 344 -31.10 -18.32 -12.95
N GLY A 345 -31.83 -17.63 -12.07
CA GLY A 345 -32.50 -18.23 -10.90
C GLY A 345 -31.70 -18.19 -9.59
N HIS A 346 -30.40 -17.85 -9.62
CA HIS A 346 -29.54 -17.77 -8.43
C HIS A 346 -29.17 -16.33 -8.04
N ILE A 347 -30.04 -15.36 -8.37
CA ILE A 347 -29.80 -13.93 -8.11
C ILE A 347 -29.60 -13.65 -6.60
N GLY A 348 -30.21 -14.45 -5.72
CA GLY A 348 -30.00 -14.38 -4.28
C GLY A 348 -28.57 -14.69 -3.82
N GLY A 349 -27.73 -15.29 -4.68
CA GLY A 349 -26.32 -15.55 -4.41
C GLY A 349 -25.40 -14.34 -4.60
N ILE A 350 -25.93 -13.18 -5.01
CA ILE A 350 -25.13 -11.95 -5.10
C ILE A 350 -24.85 -11.42 -3.68
N ASN A 351 -23.57 -11.31 -3.35
CA ASN A 351 -23.11 -10.76 -2.09
C ASN A 351 -22.28 -9.49 -2.34
N ASP A 352 -22.93 -8.34 -2.41
CA ASP A 352 -22.22 -7.06 -2.42
C ASP A 352 -21.73 -6.70 -1.02
N VAL A 353 -20.47 -7.08 -0.75
CA VAL A 353 -19.75 -6.84 0.51
C VAL A 353 -19.50 -5.34 0.77
N GLY A 354 -19.72 -4.48 -0.22
CA GLY A 354 -19.63 -3.03 -0.09
C GLY A 354 -20.80 -2.39 0.66
N HIS A 355 -21.92 -3.10 0.82
CA HIS A 355 -23.11 -2.54 1.48
C HIS A 355 -22.94 -2.31 2.99
N ILE A 356 -23.56 -1.24 3.47
CA ILE A 356 -23.35 -0.72 4.83
C ILE A 356 -23.83 -1.68 5.92
N TRP A 357 -24.90 -2.43 5.66
CA TRP A 357 -25.50 -3.38 6.60
C TRP A 357 -24.83 -4.75 6.62
N LYS A 358 -23.92 -5.04 5.68
CA LYS A 358 -23.25 -6.34 5.61
C LYS A 358 -22.26 -6.51 6.77
N PRO A 359 -22.01 -7.76 7.23
CA PRO A 359 -20.89 -8.03 8.12
C PRO A 359 -19.57 -7.60 7.48
N TRP A 360 -18.54 -7.38 8.30
CA TRP A 360 -17.19 -7.21 7.78
C TRP A 360 -16.80 -8.47 7.01
N PHE A 361 -16.04 -8.34 5.92
CA PHE A 361 -15.77 -9.46 5.02
C PHE A 361 -15.16 -10.66 5.75
N TYR A 362 -14.16 -10.44 6.61
CA TYR A 362 -13.55 -11.53 7.38
C TYR A 362 -14.54 -12.25 8.32
N LYS A 363 -15.57 -11.57 8.85
CA LYS A 363 -16.63 -12.19 9.66
C LYS A 363 -17.62 -13.00 8.81
N HIS A 364 -17.87 -12.55 7.58
CA HIS A 364 -18.62 -13.35 6.59
C HIS A 364 -17.85 -14.64 6.28
N VAL A 365 -16.55 -14.53 6.00
CA VAL A 365 -15.66 -15.67 5.78
C VAL A 365 -15.65 -16.62 6.99
N GLU A 366 -15.52 -16.09 8.20
CA GLU A 366 -15.52 -16.87 9.46
C GLU A 366 -16.79 -17.73 9.62
N SER A 367 -17.94 -17.23 9.15
CA SER A 367 -19.22 -17.94 9.29
C SER A 367 -19.22 -19.31 8.59
N PHE A 368 -18.39 -19.52 7.57
CA PHE A 368 -18.28 -20.81 6.87
C PHE A 368 -17.60 -21.90 7.71
N LEU A 369 -16.94 -21.56 8.82
CA LEU A 369 -16.50 -22.56 9.81
C LEU A 369 -17.69 -23.26 10.51
N GLN A 370 -18.86 -22.64 10.52
CA GLN A 370 -20.09 -23.22 11.08
C GLN A 370 -21.02 -23.78 10.00
N HIS A 371 -21.16 -23.06 8.89
CA HIS A 371 -22.09 -23.43 7.80
C HIS A 371 -21.52 -24.47 6.84
N GLY A 372 -20.20 -24.73 6.87
CA GLY A 372 -19.53 -25.60 5.91
C GLY A 372 -19.16 -24.88 4.62
N ARG A 373 -19.03 -25.63 3.52
CA ARG A 373 -18.70 -25.06 2.20
C ARG A 373 -19.83 -24.18 1.71
N GLY A 374 -19.49 -23.11 0.99
CA GLY A 374 -20.48 -22.24 0.36
C GLY A 374 -19.88 -21.41 -0.76
N GLU A 375 -20.72 -20.61 -1.40
CA GLU A 375 -20.38 -19.85 -2.59
C GLU A 375 -21.08 -18.49 -2.62
N ASP A 376 -20.43 -17.48 -3.20
CA ASP A 376 -20.98 -16.13 -3.40
C ASP A 376 -20.61 -15.57 -4.78
N TRP A 377 -21.42 -14.64 -5.28
CA TRP A 377 -21.04 -13.75 -6.39
C TRP A 377 -20.86 -12.33 -5.88
N ILE A 378 -19.61 -11.86 -5.85
CA ILE A 378 -19.28 -10.52 -5.34
C ILE A 378 -19.02 -9.59 -6.52
N PRO A 379 -19.63 -8.39 -6.58
CA PRO A 379 -19.25 -7.38 -7.58
C PRO A 379 -17.74 -7.11 -7.54
N LEU A 380 -17.08 -7.16 -8.69
CA LEU A 380 -15.61 -7.23 -8.75
C LEU A 380 -14.91 -6.10 -7.99
N ARG A 381 -15.37 -4.86 -8.16
CA ARG A 381 -14.77 -3.73 -7.45
C ARG A 381 -14.99 -3.82 -5.94
N ALA A 382 -16.13 -4.35 -5.49
CA ALA A 382 -16.37 -4.58 -4.06
C ALA A 382 -15.43 -5.68 -3.52
N TYR A 383 -15.18 -6.73 -4.31
CA TYR A 383 -14.21 -7.75 -3.98
C TYR A 383 -12.80 -7.17 -3.82
N PHE A 384 -12.30 -6.44 -4.83
CA PHE A 384 -10.97 -5.83 -4.78
C PHE A 384 -10.76 -4.83 -3.64
N HIS A 385 -11.82 -4.32 -3.00
CA HIS A 385 -11.69 -3.35 -1.90
C HIS A 385 -12.28 -3.85 -0.58
N ARG A 386 -12.53 -5.17 -0.47
CA ARG A 386 -13.23 -5.77 0.67
C ARG A 386 -12.52 -5.55 2.01
N HIS A 387 -11.19 -5.51 1.99
CA HIS A 387 -10.36 -5.28 3.19
C HIS A 387 -10.27 -3.80 3.58
N THR A 388 -10.59 -2.88 2.66
CA THR A 388 -10.52 -1.44 2.95
C THR A 388 -11.47 -1.06 4.09
N ARG A 389 -12.73 -1.54 4.09
CA ARG A 389 -13.77 -1.08 5.03
C ARG A 389 -13.48 -1.38 6.50
N SER A 390 -12.83 -2.51 6.78
CA SER A 390 -12.49 -2.95 8.13
C SER A 390 -10.99 -2.84 8.43
N ILE A 391 -10.20 -2.29 7.49
CA ILE A 391 -8.73 -2.31 7.55
C ILE A 391 -8.28 -3.75 7.84
N PHE A 392 -8.66 -4.68 6.96
CA PHE A 392 -8.68 -6.13 7.21
C PHE A 392 -9.60 -6.49 8.39
N TRP A 393 -9.12 -6.37 9.63
CA TRP A 393 -9.86 -6.57 10.88
C TRP A 393 -9.38 -5.66 12.01
N GLU A 394 -8.66 -4.59 11.68
CA GLU A 394 -8.08 -3.64 12.64
C GLU A 394 -9.06 -2.57 13.12
N LEU A 395 -10.14 -2.32 12.37
CA LEU A 395 -11.10 -1.28 12.74
C LEU A 395 -11.67 -1.45 14.15
N PRO A 396 -12.02 -2.65 14.64
CA PRO A 396 -12.41 -2.88 16.04
C PRO A 396 -11.30 -2.60 17.07
N GLU A 397 -10.02 -2.77 16.74
CA GLU A 397 -8.91 -2.45 17.66
C GLU A 397 -8.75 -0.92 17.80
N VAL A 398 -8.98 -0.17 16.71
CA VAL A 398 -8.88 1.30 16.69
C VAL A 398 -10.17 1.97 17.20
N ILE A 399 -11.32 1.44 16.81
CA ILE A 399 -12.67 1.93 17.13
C ILE A 399 -13.49 0.73 17.63
N PRO A 400 -13.44 0.39 18.93
CA PRO A 400 -14.14 -0.79 19.47
C PRO A 400 -15.66 -0.80 19.23
N ILE A 401 -16.30 0.37 19.21
CA ILE A 401 -17.73 0.50 18.92
C ILE A 401 -18.13 0.11 17.49
N SER A 402 -17.15 -0.06 16.59
CA SER A 402 -17.37 -0.38 15.17
C SER A 402 -17.97 -1.76 14.92
N VAL A 403 -17.95 -2.64 15.92
CA VAL A 403 -18.60 -3.96 15.86
C VAL A 403 -20.12 -3.88 15.97
N ASN A 404 -20.65 -2.79 16.53
CA ASN A 404 -22.09 -2.62 16.75
C ASN A 404 -22.83 -2.36 15.44
N TRP A 405 -24.05 -2.90 15.32
CA TRP A 405 -24.86 -2.73 14.11
C TRP A 405 -25.11 -1.24 13.79
N TRP A 406 -25.44 -0.43 14.79
CA TRP A 406 -25.75 0.99 14.61
C TRP A 406 -24.55 1.80 14.10
N TYR A 407 -23.31 1.43 14.46
CA TYR A 407 -22.12 2.11 13.96
C TYR A 407 -22.04 2.00 12.45
N LYS A 408 -22.35 0.82 11.90
CA LYS A 408 -22.32 0.59 10.46
C LYS A 408 -23.38 1.42 9.71
N TYR A 409 -24.54 1.65 10.32
CA TYR A 409 -25.57 2.53 9.76
C TYR A 409 -25.18 4.00 9.82
N VAL A 410 -24.62 4.47 10.94
CA VAL A 410 -24.28 5.88 11.15
C VAL A 410 -22.98 6.28 10.45
N PHE A 411 -21.94 5.47 10.56
CA PHE A 411 -20.58 5.76 10.11
C PHE A 411 -20.09 4.81 9.00
N GLY A 412 -20.65 3.60 8.88
CA GLY A 412 -20.13 2.57 7.95
C GLY A 412 -20.19 2.96 6.46
N TRP A 413 -21.05 3.90 6.08
CA TRP A 413 -21.11 4.47 4.73
C TRP A 413 -19.99 5.49 4.44
N MET A 414 -19.39 6.06 5.48
CA MET A 414 -18.24 6.97 5.38
C MET A 414 -16.92 6.22 5.16
N GLY A 415 -16.89 4.91 5.43
CA GLY A 415 -15.68 4.09 5.43
C GLY A 415 -14.90 4.20 6.74
N PRO A 416 -13.73 3.56 6.84
CA PRO A 416 -12.87 3.68 8.01
C PRO A 416 -12.18 5.05 8.05
N PRO A 417 -11.64 5.46 9.21
CA PRO A 417 -10.70 6.57 9.23
C PRO A 417 -9.48 6.21 8.38
N ARG A 418 -8.99 7.13 7.55
CA ARG A 418 -7.75 6.84 6.79
C ARG A 418 -6.58 6.75 7.76
N ILE A 419 -5.68 5.81 7.50
CA ILE A 419 -4.47 5.59 8.31
C ILE A 419 -3.67 6.89 8.47
N ALA A 420 -3.65 7.73 7.43
CA ALA A 420 -3.01 9.03 7.46
C ALA A 420 -3.56 9.98 8.55
N TYR A 421 -4.88 10.02 8.73
CA TYR A 421 -5.53 10.82 9.77
C TYR A 421 -5.40 10.20 11.17
N LEU A 422 -5.40 8.86 11.26
CA LEU A 422 -5.10 8.16 12.51
C LEU A 422 -3.70 8.54 13.03
N LYS A 423 -2.71 8.60 12.13
CA LYS A 423 -1.36 9.05 12.47
C LYS A 423 -1.32 10.51 12.89
N LEU A 424 -1.98 11.39 12.15
CA LEU A 424 -2.00 12.82 12.43
C LEU A 424 -2.61 13.12 13.81
N SER A 425 -3.70 12.44 14.15
CA SER A 425 -4.41 12.60 15.43
C SER A 425 -3.75 11.91 16.62
N SER A 426 -2.79 11.01 16.39
CA SER A 426 -2.08 10.33 17.46
C SER A 426 -0.95 11.21 17.99
N ALA A 427 -0.91 11.48 19.29
CA ALA A 427 0.25 12.10 19.94
C ALA A 427 1.50 11.21 19.77
N PRO A 428 2.73 11.78 19.74
CA PRO A 428 3.97 11.00 19.61
C PRO A 428 4.04 9.81 20.57
N ALA A 429 3.76 10.03 21.86
CA ALA A 429 3.75 8.97 22.87
C ALA A 429 2.78 7.81 22.56
N ILE A 430 1.63 8.09 21.93
CA ILE A 430 0.67 7.05 21.53
C ILE A 430 1.20 6.24 20.35
N ARG A 431 1.91 6.88 19.41
CA ARG A 431 2.54 6.20 18.27
C ARG A 431 3.72 5.33 18.72
N GLU A 432 4.49 5.81 19.69
CA GLU A 432 5.57 5.04 20.29
C GLU A 432 4.99 3.85 21.08
N ALA A 433 3.93 4.07 21.86
CA ALA A 433 3.26 2.98 22.57
C ALA A 433 2.65 1.92 21.63
N SER A 434 2.20 2.26 20.42
CA SER A 434 1.71 1.25 19.47
C SER A 434 2.79 0.27 19.04
N VAL A 435 4.06 0.67 18.95
CA VAL A 435 5.17 -0.24 18.60
C VAL A 435 5.28 -1.39 19.62
N PHE A 436 4.94 -1.13 20.88
CA PHE A 436 5.08 -2.09 21.97
C PHE A 436 3.77 -2.77 22.39
N LYS A 437 2.61 -2.26 21.94
CA LYS A 437 1.29 -2.73 22.37
C LYS A 437 0.44 -3.29 21.24
N HIS A 438 0.89 -3.17 20.00
CA HIS A 438 0.16 -3.59 18.81
C HIS A 438 1.12 -4.28 17.85
N VAL A 439 0.72 -5.43 17.33
CA VAL A 439 1.51 -6.21 16.38
C VAL A 439 1.01 -5.94 14.99
N VAL A 440 1.91 -5.47 14.12
CA VAL A 440 1.75 -5.50 12.67
C VAL A 440 2.98 -6.15 12.09
N GLN A 441 2.88 -7.44 11.79
CA GLN A 441 3.98 -8.24 11.29
C GLN A 441 3.54 -9.08 10.11
N ASP A 442 4.44 -9.20 9.15
CA ASP A 442 4.13 -9.87 7.90
C ASP A 442 5.39 -10.46 7.30
N ILE A 443 5.38 -11.77 7.08
CA ILE A 443 6.50 -12.54 6.56
C ILE A 443 6.11 -13.29 5.30
N VAL A 444 7.10 -13.58 4.48
CA VAL A 444 6.99 -14.45 3.31
C VAL A 444 7.97 -15.60 3.47
N VAL A 445 7.46 -16.83 3.56
CA VAL A 445 8.28 -18.06 3.71
C VAL A 445 7.79 -19.14 2.74
N PRO A 446 8.60 -20.17 2.42
CA PRO A 446 8.19 -21.25 1.52
C PRO A 446 6.92 -21.95 2.00
N LEU A 447 6.02 -22.33 1.09
CA LEU A 447 4.73 -22.95 1.41
C LEU A 447 4.85 -24.26 2.22
N SER A 448 6.00 -24.93 2.17
CA SER A 448 6.30 -26.10 3.00
C SER A 448 6.38 -25.81 4.50
N HIS A 449 6.55 -24.53 4.89
CA HIS A 449 6.69 -24.10 6.29
C HIS A 449 5.41 -23.46 6.86
N LEU A 450 4.25 -23.67 6.24
CA LEU A 450 2.99 -23.07 6.70
C LEU A 450 2.66 -23.43 8.16
N LYS A 451 2.78 -24.71 8.51
CA LYS A 451 2.49 -25.18 9.87
C LYS A 451 3.41 -24.52 10.90
N ASP A 452 4.72 -24.56 10.66
CA ASP A 452 5.71 -23.91 11.52
C ASP A 452 5.44 -22.40 11.69
N ALA A 453 5.00 -21.73 10.62
CA ALA A 453 4.68 -20.30 10.63
C ALA A 453 3.41 -19.98 11.45
N ILE A 454 2.37 -20.83 11.37
CA ILE A 454 1.19 -20.68 12.22
C ILE A 454 1.57 -20.88 13.70
N GLU A 455 2.42 -21.87 13.97
CA GLU A 455 2.89 -22.19 15.32
C GLU A 455 3.66 -21.03 15.95
N ILE A 456 4.61 -20.45 15.21
CA ILE A 456 5.41 -19.34 15.72
C ILE A 456 4.57 -18.08 15.93
N TYR A 457 3.58 -17.82 15.06
CA TYR A 457 2.65 -16.70 15.22
C TYR A 457 1.71 -16.90 16.42
N HIS A 458 1.22 -18.13 16.62
CA HIS A 458 0.40 -18.49 17.77
C HIS A 458 1.17 -18.26 19.08
N ASP A 459 2.38 -18.79 19.17
CA ASP A 459 3.23 -18.68 20.37
C ASP A 459 3.63 -17.22 20.67
N ALA A 460 4.03 -16.48 19.63
CA ALA A 460 4.56 -15.12 19.76
C ALA A 460 3.47 -14.09 20.03
N PHE A 461 2.33 -14.20 19.35
CA PHE A 461 1.32 -13.13 19.31
C PHE A 461 -0.05 -13.58 19.83
N GLU A 462 -0.48 -14.81 19.55
CA GLU A 462 -1.84 -15.32 19.84
C GLU A 462 -2.96 -14.45 19.21
N VAL A 463 -2.62 -13.62 18.22
CA VAL A 463 -3.55 -12.71 17.53
C VAL A 463 -4.17 -13.42 16.33
N TYR A 464 -5.49 -13.33 16.21
CA TYR A 464 -6.26 -13.84 15.08
C TYR A 464 -7.31 -12.81 14.64
N PRO A 465 -7.71 -12.82 13.36
CA PRO A 465 -7.28 -13.75 12.32
C PRO A 465 -5.90 -13.42 11.70
N LEU A 466 -5.33 -14.39 10.96
CA LEU A 466 -4.12 -14.22 10.15
C LEU A 466 -4.48 -14.13 8.66
N LEU A 467 -3.80 -13.24 7.95
CA LEU A 467 -3.92 -13.03 6.51
C LEU A 467 -3.00 -13.99 5.77
N PHE A 468 -3.48 -14.69 4.75
CA PHE A 468 -2.67 -15.61 3.97
C PHE A 468 -2.82 -15.36 2.46
N TYR A 469 -1.71 -15.09 1.78
CA TYR A 469 -1.65 -15.08 0.31
C TYR A 469 -0.53 -15.97 -0.22
N PRO A 470 -0.82 -16.90 -1.15
CA PRO A 470 0.23 -17.63 -1.85
C PRO A 470 0.92 -16.73 -2.89
N VAL A 471 2.24 -16.85 -3.03
CA VAL A 471 3.07 -16.02 -3.93
C VAL A 471 4.20 -16.80 -4.57
N ARG A 472 4.39 -16.64 -5.88
CA ARG A 472 5.55 -17.18 -6.59
C ARG A 472 6.77 -16.27 -6.43
N ILE A 473 7.91 -16.87 -6.07
CA ILE A 473 9.22 -16.24 -6.21
C ILE A 473 9.93 -16.87 -7.41
N TYR A 474 10.26 -16.06 -8.40
CA TYR A 474 10.89 -16.52 -9.63
C TYR A 474 12.41 -16.53 -9.52
N LYS A 475 13.01 -17.55 -10.15
CA LYS A 475 14.40 -17.48 -10.55
C LYS A 475 14.51 -16.51 -11.74
N GLN A 476 15.33 -15.48 -11.58
CA GLN A 476 15.64 -14.52 -12.64
C GLN A 476 16.90 -14.97 -13.40
N PRO A 477 17.25 -14.33 -14.54
CA PRO A 477 18.50 -14.62 -15.24
C PRO A 477 19.72 -14.43 -14.35
N ASP A 478 20.80 -15.16 -14.66
CA ASP A 478 22.04 -15.13 -13.87
C ASP A 478 22.56 -13.70 -13.71
N GLY A 479 22.86 -13.32 -12.46
CA GLY A 479 23.29 -11.97 -12.10
C GLY A 479 22.17 -10.92 -11.98
N LEU A 480 20.92 -11.26 -12.26
CA LEU A 480 19.76 -10.33 -12.25
C LEU A 480 18.68 -10.70 -11.23
N GLN A 481 19.04 -11.44 -10.16
CA GLN A 481 18.09 -11.96 -9.17
C GLN A 481 17.42 -10.87 -8.30
N GLY A 482 17.97 -9.65 -8.25
CA GLY A 482 17.40 -8.56 -7.46
C GLY A 482 17.68 -8.71 -5.96
N ALA A 483 16.76 -8.22 -5.11
CA ALA A 483 16.90 -8.30 -3.65
C ALA A 483 16.50 -9.66 -3.06
N LEU A 484 15.53 -10.34 -3.69
CA LEU A 484 15.07 -11.66 -3.23
C LEU A 484 16.09 -12.71 -3.67
N ARG A 485 16.44 -13.65 -2.80
CA ARG A 485 17.36 -14.74 -3.11
C ARG A 485 16.75 -15.71 -4.12
N GLU A 486 17.61 -16.36 -4.90
CA GLU A 486 17.18 -17.43 -5.80
C GLU A 486 16.44 -18.53 -5.02
N PRO A 487 15.28 -19.00 -5.52
CA PRO A 487 14.53 -20.08 -4.90
C PRO A 487 15.36 -21.37 -4.81
N LEU A 488 15.20 -22.13 -3.71
CA LEU A 488 15.99 -23.35 -3.47
C LEU A 488 15.44 -24.55 -4.23
N ASN A 489 14.11 -24.67 -4.28
CA ASN A 489 13.43 -25.80 -4.90
C ASN A 489 12.53 -25.31 -6.03
N PRO A 490 13.10 -24.70 -7.09
CA PRO A 490 12.30 -24.17 -8.17
C PRO A 490 11.61 -25.28 -8.95
N ARG A 491 10.36 -25.01 -9.30
CA ARG A 491 9.54 -25.77 -10.22
C ARG A 491 9.44 -25.03 -11.53
N THR A 492 9.32 -25.76 -12.63
CA THR A 492 9.12 -25.16 -13.95
C THR A 492 7.63 -24.97 -14.21
N SER A 493 7.23 -23.75 -14.54
CA SER A 493 5.90 -23.43 -15.04
C SER A 493 5.68 -24.13 -16.38
N PRO A 494 4.67 -25.00 -16.54
CA PRO A 494 4.39 -25.63 -17.83
C PRO A 494 3.92 -24.62 -18.88
N GLU A 495 3.32 -23.50 -18.46
CA GLU A 495 2.78 -22.48 -19.36
C GLU A 495 3.85 -21.51 -19.88
N THR A 496 4.79 -21.11 -19.02
CA THR A 496 5.74 -20.04 -19.32
C THR A 496 7.20 -20.52 -19.41
N GLY A 497 7.49 -21.75 -18.99
CA GLY A 497 8.86 -22.26 -18.84
C GLY A 497 9.65 -21.61 -17.70
N SER A 498 9.08 -20.62 -17.00
CA SER A 498 9.75 -19.90 -15.92
C SER A 498 9.92 -20.80 -14.70
N GLN A 499 11.07 -20.69 -14.03
CA GLN A 499 11.35 -21.41 -12.79
C GLN A 499 10.92 -20.58 -11.57
N TYR A 500 10.17 -21.18 -10.65
CA TYR A 500 9.65 -20.51 -9.46
C TYR A 500 9.48 -21.47 -8.27
N GLU A 501 9.51 -20.95 -7.06
CA GLU A 501 9.10 -21.66 -5.85
C GLU A 501 7.88 -20.97 -5.23
N MET A 502 6.97 -21.76 -4.64
CA MET A 502 5.77 -21.24 -4.02
C MET A 502 6.05 -20.87 -2.56
N TYR A 503 5.89 -19.59 -2.27
CA TYR A 503 5.94 -19.01 -0.93
C TYR A 503 4.53 -18.59 -0.53
N PHE A 504 4.36 -18.12 0.70
CA PHE A 504 3.15 -17.44 1.13
C PHE A 504 3.49 -16.26 2.04
N ASN A 505 2.68 -15.23 1.93
CA ASN A 505 2.57 -14.11 2.85
C ASN A 505 1.71 -14.53 4.06
N LEU A 506 2.15 -14.21 5.28
CA LEU A 506 1.42 -14.41 6.51
C LEU A 506 1.41 -13.13 7.36
N GLY A 507 0.29 -12.42 7.31
CA GLY A 507 0.09 -11.15 8.02
C GLY A 507 -0.65 -11.34 9.34
N VAL A 508 -0.21 -10.64 10.38
CA VAL A 508 -0.90 -10.53 11.67
C VAL A 508 -1.02 -9.07 12.08
N TYR A 509 -2.25 -8.70 12.46
CA TYR A 509 -2.62 -7.35 12.84
C TYR A 509 -3.51 -7.41 14.08
N GLY A 510 -3.07 -6.81 15.18
CA GLY A 510 -3.91 -6.66 16.37
C GLY A 510 -3.14 -6.48 17.66
N VAL A 511 -3.89 -6.28 18.74
CA VAL A 511 -3.34 -6.24 20.11
C VAL A 511 -3.28 -7.67 20.68
N PRO A 512 -2.08 -8.17 21.06
CA PRO A 512 -1.92 -9.46 21.71
C PRO A 512 -2.90 -9.68 22.88
N PRO A 513 -3.61 -10.83 22.94
CA PRO A 513 -4.54 -11.14 24.03
C PRO A 513 -3.91 -11.05 25.42
N LYS A 514 -2.62 -11.41 25.57
CA LYS A 514 -1.86 -11.25 26.81
C LYS A 514 -1.92 -9.81 27.35
N LEU A 515 -1.74 -8.81 26.49
CA LEU A 515 -1.85 -7.40 26.89
C LEU A 515 -3.28 -7.03 27.30
N LYS A 516 -4.30 -7.56 26.62
CA LYS A 516 -5.71 -7.35 26.99
C LYS A 516 -6.03 -7.94 28.38
N ARG A 517 -5.37 -9.05 28.74
CA ARG A 517 -5.43 -9.70 30.06
C ARG A 517 -4.51 -9.05 31.11
N ARG A 518 -3.78 -7.99 30.75
CA ARG A 518 -2.77 -7.30 31.59
C ARG A 518 -1.59 -8.19 32.00
N GLU A 519 -1.26 -9.18 31.17
CA GLU A 519 -0.06 -10.00 31.29
C GLU A 519 1.14 -9.34 30.59
N SER A 520 2.36 -9.71 30.99
CA SER A 520 3.58 -9.23 30.33
C SER A 520 3.71 -9.81 28.92
N TRP A 521 3.97 -8.95 27.94
CA TRP A 521 4.32 -9.33 26.57
C TRP A 521 5.41 -8.39 26.06
N ASP A 522 6.50 -8.96 25.55
CA ASP A 522 7.66 -8.22 25.07
C ASP A 522 7.65 -8.17 23.54
N ALA A 523 7.22 -7.02 23.02
CA ALA A 523 7.09 -6.81 21.58
C ALA A 523 8.40 -7.04 20.82
N VAL A 524 9.51 -6.51 21.34
CA VAL A 524 10.80 -6.56 20.66
C VAL A 524 11.30 -7.99 20.61
N LYS A 525 11.21 -8.71 21.73
CA LYS A 525 11.61 -10.12 21.81
C LYS A 525 10.80 -11.01 20.88
N GLU A 526 9.47 -10.91 20.92
CA GLU A 526 8.59 -11.78 20.14
C GLU A 526 8.65 -11.46 18.63
N VAL A 527 8.75 -10.18 18.25
CA VAL A 527 8.97 -9.82 16.85
C VAL A 527 10.33 -10.31 16.36
N ARG A 528 11.42 -10.13 17.12
CA ARG A 528 12.74 -10.66 16.76
C ARG A 528 12.76 -12.18 16.61
N ARG A 529 11.96 -12.90 17.39
CA ARG A 529 11.77 -14.35 17.25
C ARG A 529 11.15 -14.71 15.89
N VAL A 530 10.14 -13.97 15.44
CA VAL A 530 9.52 -14.15 14.11
C VAL A 530 10.46 -13.72 12.97
N GLU A 531 11.18 -12.60 13.12
CA GLU A 531 12.19 -12.17 12.15
C GLU A 531 13.28 -13.24 11.97
N LYS A 532 13.77 -13.82 13.07
CA LYS A 532 14.75 -14.92 13.02
C LYS A 532 14.17 -16.14 12.31
N PHE A 533 12.94 -16.52 12.62
CA PHE A 533 12.26 -17.62 11.94
C PHE A 533 12.20 -17.40 10.42
N ALA A 534 11.83 -16.19 9.98
CA ALA A 534 11.81 -15.87 8.55
C ALA A 534 13.20 -16.06 7.91
N ARG A 535 14.27 -15.55 8.53
CA ARG A 535 15.64 -15.73 8.02
C ARG A 535 16.09 -17.20 8.00
N ASP A 536 15.82 -17.96 9.06
CA ASP A 536 16.16 -19.38 9.17
C ASP A 536 15.49 -20.22 8.05
N ARG A 537 14.32 -19.79 7.56
CA ARG A 537 13.58 -20.42 6.46
C ARG A 537 13.84 -19.80 5.09
N ARG A 538 14.87 -18.95 4.96
CA ARG A 538 15.17 -18.15 3.75
C ARG A 538 13.95 -17.37 3.23
N GLY A 539 13.12 -16.91 4.15
CA GLY A 539 12.01 -16.01 3.90
C GLY A 539 12.39 -14.56 4.09
N TYR A 540 11.38 -13.69 4.01
CA TYR A 540 11.51 -12.24 4.01
C TYR A 540 10.47 -11.62 4.91
N GLN A 541 10.84 -10.61 5.69
CA GLN A 541 9.88 -9.73 6.37
C GLN A 541 9.45 -8.63 5.40
N LEU A 542 8.16 -8.32 5.35
CA LEU A 542 7.66 -7.18 4.57
C LEU A 542 8.02 -5.87 5.26
N LEU A 543 8.85 -5.08 4.59
CA LEU A 543 9.53 -3.91 5.16
C LEU A 543 8.65 -2.66 5.39
N TYR A 544 7.33 -2.80 5.29
CA TYR A 544 6.40 -1.77 5.79
C TYR A 544 6.14 -1.94 7.29
N THR A 545 6.43 -3.12 7.86
CA THR A 545 6.33 -3.42 9.28
C THR A 545 7.53 -2.84 10.04
N ASP A 546 7.45 -2.80 11.37
CA ASP A 546 8.60 -2.45 12.20
C ASP A 546 9.60 -3.60 12.19
N SER A 547 10.87 -3.27 11.93
CA SER A 547 11.98 -4.21 11.97
C SER A 547 12.92 -3.88 13.12
N PHE A 548 13.13 -4.86 14.00
CA PHE A 548 14.08 -4.79 15.11
C PHE A 548 15.39 -5.52 14.79
N MET A 549 15.59 -5.94 13.55
CA MET A 549 16.84 -6.54 13.07
C MET A 549 18.00 -5.55 13.14
N THR A 550 19.17 -6.07 13.51
CA THR A 550 20.44 -5.40 13.24
C THR A 550 20.69 -5.33 11.74
N ARG A 551 21.62 -4.45 11.32
CA ARG A 551 22.01 -4.35 9.91
C ARG A 551 22.51 -5.69 9.36
N THR A 552 23.32 -6.41 10.12
CA THR A 552 23.84 -7.73 9.71
C THR A 552 22.72 -8.74 9.51
N GLU A 553 21.77 -8.83 10.46
CA GLU A 553 20.61 -9.71 10.34
C GLU A 553 19.73 -9.33 9.13
N PHE A 554 19.54 -8.04 8.88
CA PHE A 554 18.81 -7.57 7.70
C PHE A 554 19.53 -7.97 6.40
N GLU A 555 20.85 -7.84 6.36
CA GLU A 555 21.67 -8.20 5.20
C GLU A 555 21.76 -9.71 4.96
N GLU A 556 21.55 -10.53 5.98
CA GLU A 556 21.39 -11.98 5.81
C GLU A 556 20.08 -12.34 5.10
N MET A 557 19.03 -11.54 5.27
CA MET A 557 17.69 -11.83 4.72
C MET A 557 17.65 -11.69 3.19
N PHE A 558 18.28 -10.64 2.64
CA PHE A 558 18.25 -10.33 1.21
C PHE A 558 19.57 -10.62 0.49
N ASP A 559 19.53 -10.66 -0.84
CA ASP A 559 20.73 -10.52 -1.67
C ASP A 559 20.98 -9.04 -1.99
N HIS A 560 22.14 -8.54 -1.57
CA HIS A 560 22.52 -7.14 -1.75
C HIS A 560 23.51 -6.92 -2.90
N GLN A 561 23.93 -7.97 -3.62
CA GLN A 561 24.99 -7.86 -4.62
C GLN A 561 24.59 -6.91 -5.75
N LEU A 562 23.52 -7.25 -6.49
CA LEU A 562 23.04 -6.44 -7.61
C LEU A 562 22.64 -5.02 -7.16
N TYR A 563 21.97 -4.93 -6.02
CA TYR A 563 21.59 -3.64 -5.42
C TYR A 563 22.81 -2.72 -5.21
N ARG A 564 23.88 -3.23 -4.58
CA ARG A 564 25.11 -2.45 -4.32
C ARG A 564 25.87 -2.12 -5.60
N GLU A 565 25.87 -3.00 -6.59
CA GLU A 565 26.41 -2.73 -7.93
C GLU A 565 25.66 -1.59 -8.61
N CYS A 566 24.32 -1.63 -8.62
CA CYS A 566 23.49 -0.54 -9.16
C CYS A 566 23.70 0.76 -8.39
N ARG A 567 23.85 0.72 -7.05
CA ARG A 567 24.14 1.95 -6.28
C ARG A 567 25.40 2.65 -6.74
N ARG A 568 26.46 1.89 -7.06
CA ARG A 568 27.72 2.44 -7.60
C ARG A 568 27.53 2.94 -9.03
N LYS A 569 26.95 2.10 -9.91
CA LYS A 569 26.80 2.38 -11.34
C LYS A 569 25.91 3.60 -11.62
N TYR A 570 24.86 3.80 -10.84
CA TYR A 570 23.83 4.81 -11.07
C TYR A 570 23.89 6.00 -10.10
N ASN A 571 25.08 6.29 -9.55
CA ASN A 571 25.32 7.47 -8.70
C ASN A 571 24.39 7.56 -7.47
N ALA A 572 23.98 6.42 -6.91
CA ALA A 572 23.06 6.39 -5.77
C ALA A 572 23.81 6.57 -4.43
N ILE A 573 25.09 6.20 -4.38
CA ILE A 573 25.95 6.39 -3.19
C ILE A 573 26.14 7.89 -2.94
N GLY A 574 25.83 8.33 -1.72
CA GLY A 574 25.85 9.74 -1.34
C GLY A 574 24.67 10.56 -1.89
N ALA A 575 23.82 9.97 -2.73
CA ALA A 575 22.57 10.59 -3.19
C ALA A 575 21.37 10.13 -2.38
N PHE A 576 21.28 8.84 -2.04
CA PHE A 576 20.15 8.27 -1.32
C PHE A 576 20.62 7.51 -0.07
N PRO A 577 19.78 7.43 0.99
CA PRO A 577 20.03 6.50 2.11
C PRO A 577 20.05 5.05 1.62
N GLU A 578 20.53 4.12 2.45
CA GLU A 578 20.37 2.69 2.17
C GLU A 578 18.99 2.18 2.59
N ILE A 579 18.62 0.99 2.13
CA ILE A 579 17.33 0.36 2.46
C ILE A 579 17.18 0.24 3.97
N TYR A 580 18.19 -0.31 4.66
CA TYR A 580 18.17 -0.53 6.11
C TYR A 580 17.86 0.77 6.88
N ASP A 581 18.48 1.88 6.50
CA ASP A 581 18.30 3.17 7.18
C ASP A 581 16.88 3.74 7.03
N LYS A 582 16.14 3.29 6.01
CA LYS A 582 14.73 3.66 5.80
C LYS A 582 13.73 2.75 6.50
N VAL A 583 14.13 1.50 6.79
CA VAL A 583 13.20 0.45 7.25
C VAL A 583 13.39 0.04 8.70
N LYS A 584 14.56 0.28 9.29
CA LYS A 584 14.83 -0.01 10.70
C LYS A 584 13.87 0.73 11.63
N SER A 585 13.47 0.08 12.72
CA SER A 585 12.79 0.73 13.83
C SER A 585 13.77 1.64 14.59
N LYS A 586 13.27 2.76 15.12
CA LYS A 586 14.00 3.61 16.08
C LYS A 586 14.39 2.83 17.34
N TYR A 587 13.62 1.78 17.68
CA TYR A 587 13.80 0.95 18.87
C TYR A 587 14.55 -0.34 18.57
N CYS A 588 15.38 -0.36 17.53
CA CYS A 588 16.26 -1.49 17.29
C CYS A 588 17.25 -1.62 18.46
N PRO A 589 17.42 -2.81 19.09
CA PRO A 589 18.28 -2.97 20.27
C PRO A 589 19.73 -2.50 20.09
N ALA A 590 20.26 -2.55 18.87
CA ALA A 590 21.62 -2.08 18.56
C ALA A 590 21.78 -0.55 18.63
N GLU A 591 20.67 0.20 18.65
CA GLU A 591 20.64 1.66 18.66
C GLU A 591 19.91 2.25 19.88
N MET A 592 19.34 1.40 20.75
CA MET A 592 18.70 1.86 21.99
C MET A 592 19.74 2.50 22.92
N THR A 593 19.50 3.76 23.28
CA THR A 593 20.28 4.41 24.33
C THR A 593 19.85 3.88 25.70
N LYS A 594 20.64 4.14 26.74
CA LYS A 594 20.25 3.82 28.14
C LYS A 594 18.96 4.52 28.59
N GLU A 595 18.52 5.56 27.87
CA GLU A 595 17.27 6.29 28.13
C GLU A 595 16.07 5.65 27.41
N ASP A 596 16.30 4.85 26.36
CA ASP A 596 15.26 4.15 25.60
C ASP A 596 14.91 2.76 26.18
N ALA A 597 15.81 2.18 26.98
CA ALA A 597 15.69 0.85 27.62
C ALA A 597 15.10 0.96 29.03
#